data_AF-A0A3B1C8E1-F1
#
_entry.id   AF-A0A3B1C8E1-F1
#
_cell.length_a   1.000
_cell.length_b   1.000
_cell.length_c   1.000
_cell.angle_alpha   90.00
_cell.angle_beta   90.00
_cell.angle_gamma   90.00
#
_symmetry.space_group_name_H-M   'P 1'
#
loop_
_entity.id
_entity.type
_entity.pdbx_description
1 polymer ?
#
loop_
_entity_poly.entity_id
_entity_poly.type
_entity_poly.pdbx_seq_one_letter_code
_entity_poly.pdbx_strand_id
1 'polypeptide(L)'
;RYYDPSTGRFISEDPKGFEGGQVNLYAYVGGNPILLSDPSGLKVGDWWDLSANFGRTRAIAREELLKRPTQHNDFGDAMRHAEWNRRTVEETNVFTAWVAGVGHELDNLVNGGPWRESMMDIHNNAEGRSAGLDRRPVNPSNLRTIPNGLMPYTSYARQNKP
;
A
#
# COMPACT_ATOMS: atom_id res chain seq x y z
N ARG A 1 -17.55 15.15 -10.95
CA ARG A 1 -17.98 15.41 -12.36
C ARG A 1 -19.49 15.27 -12.46
N TYR A 2 -20.15 15.90 -13.44
CA TYR A 2 -21.60 15.76 -13.64
C TYR A 2 -21.89 14.50 -14.47
N TYR A 3 -22.79 13.65 -13.99
CA TYR A 3 -23.22 12.42 -14.64
C TYR A 3 -24.55 12.63 -15.35
N ASP A 4 -24.65 12.15 -16.59
CA ASP A 4 -25.91 12.10 -17.34
C ASP A 4 -26.47 10.67 -17.32
N PRO A 5 -27.57 10.44 -16.56
CA PRO A 5 -28.20 9.13 -16.48
C PRO A 5 -28.90 8.71 -17.77
N SER A 6 -29.24 9.65 -18.68
CA SER A 6 -29.90 9.33 -19.94
C SER A 6 -28.94 8.67 -20.95
N THR A 7 -27.65 9.02 -20.88
CA THR A 7 -26.60 8.49 -21.76
C THR A 7 -25.64 7.53 -21.05
N GLY A 8 -25.72 7.43 -19.72
CA GLY A 8 -24.92 6.52 -18.92
C GLY A 8 -23.44 6.94 -18.80
N ARG A 9 -23.13 8.23 -18.93
CA ARG A 9 -21.76 8.77 -19.04
C ARG A 9 -21.60 10.08 -18.27
N PHE A 10 -20.36 10.50 -18.05
CA PHE A 10 -20.08 11.84 -17.55
C PHE A 10 -20.14 12.86 -18.69
N ILE A 11 -20.65 14.07 -18.41
CA ILE A 11 -20.78 15.14 -19.42
C ILE A 11 -19.49 15.94 -19.63
N SER A 12 -18.46 15.69 -18.81
CA SER A 12 -17.13 16.28 -18.91
C SER A 12 -16.07 15.19 -18.84
N GLU A 13 -14.93 15.42 -19.48
CA GLU A 13 -13.75 14.54 -19.42
C GLU A 13 -13.28 14.32 -17.98
N ASP A 14 -12.60 13.19 -17.76
CA ASP A 14 -11.91 12.94 -16.50
C ASP A 14 -10.76 13.94 -16.33
N PRO A 15 -10.73 14.76 -15.26
CA PRO A 15 -9.64 15.70 -15.00
C PRO A 15 -8.27 15.00 -14.85
N LYS A 16 -8.25 13.70 -14.55
CA LYS A 16 -7.03 12.88 -14.48
C LYS A 16 -6.60 12.34 -15.85
N GLY A 17 -7.37 12.58 -16.91
CA GLY A 17 -7.10 12.01 -18.22
C GLY A 17 -6.92 10.50 -18.16
N PHE A 18 -5.95 9.97 -18.90
CA PHE A 18 -5.65 8.54 -18.90
C PHE A 18 -5.02 8.04 -17.59
N GLU A 19 -4.58 8.93 -16.69
CA GLU A 19 -4.10 8.54 -15.35
C GLU A 19 -5.23 8.00 -14.46
N GLY A 20 -6.50 8.20 -14.85
CA GLY A 20 -7.67 7.58 -14.22
C GLY A 20 -7.88 6.10 -14.57
N GLY A 21 -6.96 5.48 -15.33
CA GLY A 21 -6.99 4.04 -15.64
C GLY A 21 -8.06 3.61 -16.64
N GLN A 22 -8.72 4.56 -17.30
CA GLN A 22 -9.76 4.31 -18.32
C GLN A 22 -9.33 4.89 -19.66
N VAL A 23 -9.54 4.11 -20.73
CA VAL A 23 -9.27 4.53 -22.11
C VAL A 23 -10.36 5.47 -22.64
N ASN A 24 -11.56 5.40 -22.05
CA ASN A 24 -12.67 6.29 -22.36
C ASN A 24 -12.86 7.30 -21.23
N LEU A 25 -12.43 8.54 -21.46
CA LEU A 25 -12.45 9.63 -20.47
C LEU A 25 -13.86 10.07 -20.06
N TYR A 26 -14.91 9.60 -20.75
CA TYR A 26 -16.31 9.91 -20.46
C TYR A 26 -17.05 8.73 -19.82
N ALA A 27 -16.43 7.55 -19.74
CA ALA A 27 -17.08 6.35 -19.24
C ALA A 27 -17.37 6.47 -17.73
N TYR A 28 -18.62 6.19 -17.37
CA TYR A 28 -18.98 5.94 -15.98
C TYR A 28 -18.54 4.52 -15.64
N VAL A 29 -17.71 4.39 -14.60
CA VAL A 29 -17.28 3.12 -14.03
C VAL A 29 -16.72 2.08 -15.02
N GLY A 30 -16.09 2.47 -16.13
CA GLY A 30 -15.62 1.53 -17.14
C GLY A 30 -16.75 0.81 -17.89
N GLY A 31 -17.95 1.38 -17.92
CA GLY A 31 -19.11 0.85 -18.65
C GLY A 31 -19.88 -0.25 -17.92
N ASN A 32 -19.58 -0.52 -16.63
CA ASN A 32 -20.29 -1.53 -15.84
C ASN A 32 -20.95 -0.94 -14.57
N PRO A 33 -22.02 -0.13 -14.73
CA PRO A 33 -22.76 0.50 -13.62
C PRO A 33 -23.54 -0.49 -12.75
N ILE A 34 -23.68 -1.74 -13.19
CA ILE A 34 -24.35 -2.80 -12.43
C ILE A 34 -23.43 -3.30 -11.30
N LEU A 35 -22.13 -3.42 -11.57
CA LEU A 35 -21.16 -3.95 -10.62
C LEU A 35 -20.34 -2.86 -9.90
N LEU A 36 -20.38 -1.62 -10.38
CA LEU A 36 -19.47 -0.57 -9.95
C LEU A 36 -20.22 0.75 -9.77
N SER A 37 -19.84 1.52 -8.75
CA SER A 37 -20.26 2.92 -8.56
C SER A 37 -19.02 3.83 -8.55
N ASP A 38 -19.19 5.12 -8.80
CA ASP A 38 -18.12 6.13 -8.72
C ASP A 38 -18.68 7.43 -8.11
N PRO A 39 -18.85 7.49 -6.78
CA PRO A 39 -19.49 8.63 -6.10
C PRO A 39 -18.72 9.94 -6.21
N SER A 40 -17.41 9.88 -6.49
CA SER A 40 -16.53 11.07 -6.62
C SER A 40 -16.27 11.47 -8.07
N GLY A 41 -16.48 10.57 -9.02
CA GLY A 41 -16.18 10.76 -10.43
C GLY A 41 -14.69 10.71 -10.77
N LEU A 42 -13.88 10.01 -9.97
CA LEU A 42 -12.40 10.05 -10.03
C LEU A 42 -11.72 8.69 -9.75
N LYS A 43 -12.47 7.57 -9.81
CA LYS A 43 -12.16 6.19 -9.36
C LYS A 43 -10.74 5.88 -8.84
N VAL A 44 -10.65 5.66 -7.52
CA VAL A 44 -10.33 4.40 -6.78
C VAL A 44 -10.76 4.65 -5.32
N GLY A 45 -11.64 3.84 -4.73
CA GLY A 45 -11.89 3.89 -3.27
C GLY A 45 -13.34 3.85 -2.80
N ASP A 46 -14.11 2.83 -3.15
CA ASP A 46 -15.38 2.58 -2.45
C ASP A 46 -15.22 1.53 -1.34
N TRP A 47 -15.88 1.77 -0.20
CA TRP A 47 -15.81 0.96 1.04
C TRP A 47 -16.29 -0.50 0.86
N TRP A 48 -16.95 -0.83 -0.25
CA TRP A 48 -17.42 -2.19 -0.57
C TRP A 48 -16.43 -3.05 -1.35
N ASP A 49 -15.39 -2.46 -1.96
CA ASP A 49 -14.36 -3.24 -2.69
C ASP A 49 -13.22 -3.74 -1.77
N LEU A 50 -13.53 -3.85 -0.49
CA LEU A 50 -12.61 -4.27 0.55
C LEU A 50 -12.03 -5.66 0.23
N SER A 51 -12.85 -6.56 -0.30
CA SER A 51 -12.44 -7.93 -0.63
C SER A 51 -11.41 -7.99 -1.78
N ALA A 52 -11.60 -7.23 -2.86
CA ALA A 52 -10.62 -7.18 -3.95
C ALA A 52 -9.37 -6.40 -3.56
N ASN A 53 -9.51 -5.29 -2.83
CA ASN A 53 -8.38 -4.53 -2.29
C ASN A 53 -7.52 -5.39 -1.35
N PHE A 54 -8.12 -6.18 -0.47
CA PHE A 54 -7.40 -7.17 0.34
C PHE A 54 -6.87 -8.35 -0.49
N GLY A 55 -7.57 -8.74 -1.56
CA GLY A 55 -7.09 -9.71 -2.54
C GLY A 55 -5.78 -9.27 -3.18
N ARG A 56 -5.73 -8.04 -3.71
CA ARG A 56 -4.52 -7.46 -4.31
C ARG A 56 -3.43 -7.26 -3.27
N THR A 57 -3.77 -6.73 -2.10
CA THR A 57 -2.81 -6.54 -1.00
C THR A 57 -2.12 -7.86 -0.60
N ARG A 58 -2.86 -8.98 -0.56
CA ARG A 58 -2.29 -10.32 -0.31
C ARG A 58 -1.42 -10.83 -1.47
N ALA A 59 -1.72 -10.46 -2.71
CA ALA A 59 -0.89 -10.79 -3.86
C ALA A 59 0.43 -10.01 -3.82
N ILE A 60 0.39 -8.71 -3.53
CA ILE A 60 1.59 -7.87 -3.34
C ILE A 60 2.48 -8.44 -2.24
N ALA A 61 1.91 -8.82 -1.08
CA ALA A 61 2.67 -9.44 0.00
C ALA A 61 3.44 -10.68 -0.46
N ARG A 62 2.77 -11.58 -1.21
CA ARG A 62 3.40 -12.77 -1.80
C ARG A 62 4.50 -12.43 -2.80
N GLU A 63 4.28 -11.43 -3.65
CA GLU A 63 5.28 -10.96 -4.60
C GLU A 63 6.52 -10.37 -3.91
N GLU A 64 6.35 -9.60 -2.83
CA GLU A 64 7.46 -9.05 -2.05
C GLU A 64 8.21 -10.13 -1.26
N LEU A 65 7.51 -11.15 -0.75
CA LEU A 65 8.12 -12.32 -0.10
C LEU A 65 9.07 -13.08 -1.04
N LEU A 66 8.76 -13.15 -2.34
CA LEU A 66 9.60 -13.85 -3.32
C LEU A 66 10.88 -13.08 -3.69
N LYS A 67 10.95 -11.78 -3.42
CA LYS A 67 12.08 -10.94 -3.85
C LYS A 67 13.28 -10.95 -2.90
N ARG A 68 13.08 -11.36 -1.64
CA ARG A 68 14.08 -11.18 -0.56
C ARG A 68 14.06 -12.36 0.41
N PRO A 69 15.19 -12.70 1.07
CA PRO A 69 15.25 -13.81 2.03
C PRO A 69 14.21 -13.66 3.16
N THR A 70 13.55 -14.74 3.56
CA THR A 70 12.46 -14.74 4.56
C THR A 70 12.94 -14.63 6.02
N GLN A 71 14.17 -14.15 6.24
CA GLN A 71 14.67 -13.91 7.59
C GLN A 71 13.95 -12.70 8.19
N HIS A 72 13.67 -12.78 9.49
CA HIS A 72 13.06 -11.72 10.28
C HIS A 72 14.13 -10.82 10.86
N ASN A 73 13.79 -9.55 11.11
CA ASN A 73 14.70 -8.58 11.74
C ASN A 73 16.01 -8.39 10.95
N ASP A 74 15.87 -8.24 9.64
CA ASP A 74 16.95 -7.89 8.74
C ASP A 74 16.51 -6.83 7.72
N PHE A 75 17.40 -6.50 6.80
CA PHE A 75 17.09 -5.53 5.75
C PHE A 75 16.02 -6.03 4.76
N GLY A 76 16.00 -7.34 4.49
CA GLY A 76 15.01 -7.96 3.62
C GLY A 76 13.61 -7.82 4.19
N ASP A 77 13.47 -8.04 5.48
CA ASP A 77 12.25 -7.88 6.26
C ASP A 77 11.73 -6.46 6.23
N ALA A 78 12.56 -5.49 6.63
CA ALA A 78 12.19 -4.08 6.64
C ALA A 78 11.73 -3.60 5.25
N MET A 79 12.41 -4.05 4.19
CA MET A 79 12.04 -3.72 2.81
C MET A 79 10.74 -4.40 2.38
N ARG A 80 10.42 -5.62 2.82
CA ARG A 80 9.14 -6.27 2.53
C ARG A 80 7.98 -5.47 3.14
N HIS A 81 8.10 -5.08 4.40
CA HIS A 81 7.09 -4.26 5.09
C HIS A 81 6.85 -2.93 4.37
N ALA A 82 7.94 -2.24 4.03
CA ALA A 82 7.87 -0.94 3.35
C ALA A 82 7.35 -1.04 1.91
N GLU A 83 7.87 -1.96 1.09
CA GLU A 83 7.44 -2.10 -0.30
C GLU A 83 6.01 -2.65 -0.42
N TRP A 84 5.61 -3.55 0.49
CA TRP A 84 4.23 -4.02 0.55
C TRP A 84 3.27 -2.85 0.78
N ASN A 85 3.57 -1.99 1.76
CA ASN A 85 2.74 -0.81 2.04
C ASN A 85 2.78 0.23 0.92
N ARG A 86 3.96 0.50 0.33
CA ARG A 86 4.11 1.44 -0.79
C ARG A 86 3.24 1.01 -1.97
N ARG A 87 3.37 -0.25 -2.38
CA ARG A 87 2.63 -0.81 -3.51
C ARG A 87 1.14 -0.94 -3.19
N THR A 88 0.76 -1.30 -1.97
CA THR A 88 -0.66 -1.32 -1.60
C THR A 88 -1.28 0.08 -1.69
N VAL A 89 -0.58 1.14 -1.30
CA VAL A 89 -1.07 2.52 -1.49
C VAL A 89 -1.27 2.83 -2.97
N GLU A 90 -0.28 2.50 -3.81
CA GLU A 90 -0.27 2.83 -5.25
C GLU A 90 -1.30 2.01 -6.05
N GLU A 91 -1.46 0.74 -5.71
CA GLU A 91 -2.28 -0.22 -6.48
C GLU A 91 -3.68 -0.41 -5.89
N THR A 92 -3.91 0.02 -4.65
CA THR A 92 -5.23 -0.01 -3.99
C THR A 92 -5.53 1.38 -3.39
N ASN A 93 -5.30 1.59 -2.11
CA ASN A 93 -5.42 2.88 -1.42
C ASN A 93 -4.74 2.84 -0.05
N VAL A 94 -4.51 4.03 0.53
CA VAL A 94 -3.86 4.19 1.84
C VAL A 94 -4.65 3.59 3.01
N PHE A 95 -5.98 3.58 2.94
CA PHE A 95 -6.82 2.96 3.97
C PHE A 95 -6.59 1.44 4.03
N THR A 96 -6.58 0.77 2.87
CA THR A 96 -6.30 -0.68 2.76
C THR A 96 -4.90 -1.00 3.24
N ALA A 97 -3.89 -0.18 2.88
CA ALA A 97 -2.52 -0.35 3.38
C ALA A 97 -2.45 -0.21 4.91
N TRP A 98 -3.18 0.76 5.49
CA TRP A 98 -3.22 0.95 6.94
C TRP A 98 -3.86 -0.25 7.64
N VAL A 99 -5.03 -0.71 7.18
CA VAL A 99 -5.73 -1.84 7.81
C VAL A 99 -4.94 -3.15 7.64
N ALA A 100 -4.43 -3.43 6.44
CA ALA A 100 -3.67 -4.66 6.21
C ALA A 100 -2.32 -4.64 6.96
N GLY A 101 -1.56 -3.55 6.85
CA GLY A 101 -0.26 -3.42 7.49
C GLY A 101 -0.34 -3.42 9.00
N VAL A 102 -1.17 -2.56 9.60
CA VAL A 102 -1.32 -2.48 11.06
C VAL A 102 -2.07 -3.70 11.61
N GLY A 103 -3.08 -4.20 10.90
CA GLY A 103 -3.82 -5.40 11.31
C GLY A 103 -2.93 -6.64 11.39
N HIS A 104 -2.00 -6.82 10.43
CA HIS A 104 -1.02 -7.90 10.48
C HIS A 104 -0.09 -7.79 11.70
N GLU A 105 0.42 -6.59 12.01
CA GLU A 105 1.28 -6.41 13.19
C GLU A 105 0.53 -6.50 14.53
N LEU A 106 -0.73 -6.08 14.57
CA LEU A 106 -1.57 -6.22 15.76
C LEU A 106 -1.90 -7.68 16.03
N ASP A 107 -2.19 -8.48 15.01
CA ASP A 107 -2.40 -9.93 15.14
C ASP A 107 -1.16 -10.60 15.75
N ASN A 108 0.04 -10.27 15.26
CA ASN A 108 1.31 -10.74 15.83
C ASN A 108 1.42 -10.38 17.33
N LEU A 109 1.07 -9.14 17.71
CA LEU A 109 1.12 -8.70 19.10
C LEU A 109 0.12 -9.42 20.01
N VAL A 110 -1.15 -9.51 19.61
CA VAL A 110 -2.20 -10.14 20.46
C VAL A 110 -1.99 -11.63 20.61
N ASN A 111 -1.31 -12.26 19.65
CA ASN A 111 -0.92 -13.67 19.71
C ASN A 111 0.40 -13.91 20.48
N GLY A 112 0.89 -12.92 21.24
CA GLY A 112 2.05 -13.05 22.13
C GLY A 112 3.39 -12.72 21.47
N GLY A 113 3.39 -12.11 20.30
CA GLY A 113 4.59 -11.63 19.62
C GLY A 113 5.29 -10.50 20.39
N PRO A 114 6.61 -10.34 20.19
CA PRO A 114 7.39 -9.35 20.93
C PRO A 114 7.06 -7.92 20.48
N TRP A 115 6.55 -7.10 21.42
CA TRP A 115 6.14 -5.70 21.18
C TRP A 115 7.15 -4.85 20.38
N ARG A 116 8.45 -5.06 20.60
CA ARG A 116 9.51 -4.28 19.94
C ARG A 116 9.65 -4.56 18.45
N GLU A 117 9.44 -5.82 18.05
CA GLU A 117 9.43 -6.24 16.64
C GLU A 117 8.21 -5.63 15.94
N SER A 118 7.02 -5.78 16.52
CA SER A 118 5.79 -5.18 15.97
C SER A 118 5.90 -3.66 15.77
N MET A 119 6.55 -2.93 16.70
CA MET A 119 6.77 -1.49 16.55
C MET A 119 7.79 -1.13 15.46
N MET A 120 8.77 -1.99 15.19
CA MET A 120 9.71 -1.84 14.09
C MET A 120 8.97 -1.99 12.75
N ASP A 121 8.13 -3.01 12.63
CA ASP A 121 7.38 -3.30 11.42
C ASP A 121 6.31 -2.25 11.14
N ILE A 122 5.62 -1.76 12.18
CA ILE A 122 4.72 -0.60 12.07
C ILE A 122 5.45 0.63 11.50
N HIS A 123 6.70 0.89 11.93
CA HIS A 123 7.51 1.98 11.42
C HIS A 123 7.86 1.79 9.93
N ASN A 124 8.32 0.60 9.55
CA ASN A 124 8.65 0.28 8.16
C ASN A 124 7.41 0.35 7.25
N ASN A 125 6.28 -0.16 7.73
CA ASN A 125 4.97 -0.05 7.08
C ASN A 125 4.60 1.44 6.86
N ALA A 126 4.86 2.31 7.84
CA ALA A 126 4.57 3.74 7.74
C ALA A 126 5.45 4.46 6.70
N GLU A 127 6.76 4.17 6.65
CA GLU A 127 7.65 4.69 5.60
C GLU A 127 7.16 4.26 4.20
N GLY A 128 6.76 2.99 4.06
CA GLY A 128 6.16 2.48 2.83
C GLY A 128 4.92 3.26 2.40
N ARG A 129 3.99 3.51 3.33
CA ARG A 129 2.77 4.29 3.03
C ARG A 129 3.08 5.72 2.60
N SER A 130 4.03 6.40 3.28
CA SER A 130 4.49 7.73 2.86
C SER A 130 5.08 7.68 1.45
N ALA A 131 5.97 6.73 1.18
CA ALA A 131 6.57 6.58 -0.14
C ALA A 131 5.52 6.38 -1.26
N GLY A 132 4.47 5.61 -0.99
CA GLY A 132 3.41 5.34 -1.96
C GLY A 132 2.51 6.55 -2.21
N LEU A 133 2.20 7.34 -1.17
CA LEU A 133 1.48 8.60 -1.31
C LEU A 133 2.26 9.62 -2.14
N ASP A 134 3.58 9.67 -1.93
CA ASP A 134 4.49 10.57 -2.63
C ASP A 134 4.89 10.06 -4.02
N ARG A 135 4.48 8.84 -4.41
CA ARG A 135 4.90 8.13 -5.64
C ARG A 135 6.43 8.10 -5.81
N ARG A 136 7.14 7.87 -4.71
CA ARG A 136 8.61 7.76 -4.67
C ARG A 136 9.04 6.36 -4.26
N PRO A 137 10.27 5.93 -4.57
CA PRO A 137 10.84 4.72 -4.00
C PRO A 137 10.92 4.78 -2.46
N VAL A 138 10.87 3.62 -1.81
CA VAL A 138 11.20 3.51 -0.38
C VAL A 138 12.64 3.97 -0.18
N ASN A 139 12.89 4.80 0.83
CA ASN A 139 14.25 5.19 1.22
C ASN A 139 14.80 4.18 2.25
N PRO A 140 15.78 3.33 1.89
CA PRO A 140 16.34 2.33 2.80
C PRO A 140 16.91 2.93 4.09
N SER A 141 17.35 4.20 4.03
CA SER A 141 17.96 4.88 5.18
C SER A 141 16.95 5.20 6.28
N ASN A 142 15.65 5.17 6.00
CA ASN A 142 14.60 5.43 6.97
C ASN A 142 14.12 4.14 7.66
N LEU A 143 14.52 2.97 7.17
CA LEU A 143 14.06 1.68 7.66
C LEU A 143 14.80 1.24 8.91
N ARG A 144 14.09 0.48 9.76
CA ARG A 144 14.62 -0.15 10.97
C ARG A 144 14.71 -1.66 10.74
N THR A 145 15.84 -2.26 11.11
CA THR A 145 16.12 -3.68 10.84
C THR A 145 16.38 -4.49 12.11
N ILE A 146 16.42 -3.88 13.30
CA ILE A 146 16.63 -4.59 14.55
C ILE A 146 15.66 -4.08 15.65
N PRO A 147 15.01 -4.97 16.42
CA PRO A 147 14.03 -4.59 17.47
C PRO A 147 14.59 -3.71 18.60
N ASN A 148 15.91 -3.77 18.84
CA ASN A 148 16.58 -3.10 19.96
C ASN A 148 17.17 -1.73 19.64
N GLY A 149 17.06 -1.26 18.40
CA GLY A 149 17.72 -0.01 18.00
C GLY A 149 16.76 0.93 17.30
N LEU A 150 16.63 2.13 17.85
CA LEU A 150 16.27 3.36 17.15
C LEU A 150 17.26 3.70 16.00
N MET A 151 18.00 2.71 15.49
CA MET A 151 19.10 2.84 14.55
C MET A 151 18.58 2.54 13.14
N PRO A 152 18.54 3.54 12.26
CA PRO A 152 18.22 3.33 10.86
C PRO A 152 19.26 2.41 10.19
N TYR A 153 18.90 1.73 9.11
CA TYR A 153 19.78 0.83 8.34
C TYR A 153 21.20 1.38 8.09
N THR A 154 21.32 2.69 7.85
CA THR A 154 22.60 3.39 7.64
C THR A 154 23.56 3.37 8.83
N SER A 155 23.08 3.05 10.03
CA SER A 155 23.87 2.92 11.25
C SER A 155 24.41 1.49 11.43
N TYR A 156 23.63 0.47 11.06
CA TYR A 156 24.06 -0.93 11.05
C TYR A 156 25.13 -1.21 9.98
N ALA A 157 24.92 -0.72 8.75
CA ALA A 157 25.88 -0.88 7.65
C ALA A 157 27.21 -0.13 7.89
N ARG A 158 27.24 0.85 8.81
CA ARG A 158 28.46 1.59 9.18
C ARG A 158 29.26 0.93 10.30
N GLN A 159 28.59 0.21 11.20
CA GLN A 159 29.24 -0.51 12.31
C GLN A 159 29.81 -1.87 11.90
N ASN A 160 29.32 -2.46 10.80
CA ASN A 160 29.70 -3.79 10.33
C ASN A 160 30.47 -3.77 8.99
N LYS A 161 31.22 -2.71 8.69
CA LYS A 161 32.25 -2.79 7.64
C LYS A 161 33.48 -3.53 8.21
N PRO A 162 34.12 -4.41 7.43
CA PRO A 162 35.39 -5.03 7.82
C PRO A 162 36.49 -3.98 8.03
#